data_AF-A0A2Z3H5J8-F1
#
_entry.id   AF-A0A2Z3H5J8-F1
#
_cell.length_a   1.000
_cell.length_b   1.000
_cell.length_c   1.000
_cell.angle_alpha   90.00
_cell.angle_beta   90.00
_cell.angle_gamma   90.00
#
_symmetry.space_group_name_H-M   'P 1'
#
loop_
_entity.id
_entity.type
_entity.pdbx_description
1 polymer ?
#
loop_
_entity_poly.entity_id
_entity_poly.type
_entity_poly.pdbx_seq_one_letter_code
_entity_poly.pdbx_strand_id
1 'polypeptide(L)'
;MSRFGLLLVLTLLVVGCGQKPKSNPPPPPLQDSGADMAPGAMRKGEEKGEGRGHPHRLMAGTWRAVRDHVTVSVEAMPKLDDDDDFFMVAVYVQNRSPNAAVQFTNWKDPGQVTLKDATGKRYPLVPISALVEKSLRETKTESAPEYGAGPVLPDQARMTFLKFDRAVQSAEYLDLDLDGAPVGFQEPILFRIPKEVLGARTPAQEKAVKDELAKVQGKWRLVSIERDGKRPQPPAGVEAFVTVKGDQWTLTVTNEKGRSECTIRMDPATNPGTFDLIRTIKLENGEPFKIVEKGIYKLEGGTLTVCANQGVERYDPTRPRPTSFQSGGGNSVRVLQRVDK
;
A
#
# COMPACT_ATOMS: atom_id res chain seq x y z
N MET A 1 -49.80 60.62 4.19
CA MET A 1 -49.59 60.46 2.73
C MET A 1 -48.83 59.15 2.55
N SER A 2 -49.54 58.03 2.36
CA SER A 2 -49.77 57.33 1.07
C SER A 2 -48.47 56.91 0.37
N ARG A 3 -48.27 55.72 -0.19
CA ARG A 3 -48.95 54.41 -0.30
C ARG A 3 -48.12 53.64 -1.35
N PHE A 4 -48.03 52.30 -1.26
CA PHE A 4 -47.94 51.33 -2.38
C PHE A 4 -46.70 51.38 -3.30
N GLY A 5 -46.09 50.25 -3.69
CA GLY A 5 -46.62 49.23 -4.63
C GLY A 5 -46.07 49.57 -6.03
N LEU A 6 -45.40 48.69 -6.79
CA LEU A 6 -45.88 47.45 -7.40
C LEU A 6 -45.55 47.55 -8.92
N LEU A 7 -45.04 46.46 -9.53
CA LEU A 7 -45.17 46.12 -10.98
C LEU A 7 -44.46 47.06 -12.01
N LEU A 8 -44.10 46.71 -13.25
CA LEU A 8 -44.03 45.52 -14.13
C LEU A 8 -43.49 46.01 -15.51
N VAL A 9 -43.17 45.06 -16.39
CA VAL A 9 -43.17 45.12 -17.88
C VAL A 9 -41.90 45.65 -18.57
N LEU A 10 -41.08 44.82 -19.25
CA LEU A 10 -41.20 44.09 -20.54
C LEU A 10 -40.94 44.96 -21.81
N THR A 11 -39.85 44.62 -22.54
CA THR A 11 -39.69 44.51 -24.04
C THR A 11 -40.03 45.71 -24.96
N LEU A 12 -39.39 46.04 -26.10
CA LEU A 12 -38.52 45.38 -27.12
C LEU A 12 -37.96 46.46 -28.11
N LEU A 13 -36.79 46.17 -28.76
CA LEU A 13 -36.27 46.58 -30.12
C LEU A 13 -36.03 48.09 -30.42
N VAL A 14 -34.95 48.58 -31.08
CA VAL A 14 -34.32 48.22 -32.37
C VAL A 14 -32.85 48.73 -32.44
N VAL A 15 -32.01 47.92 -33.10
CA VAL A 15 -30.68 48.06 -33.77
C VAL A 15 -30.01 49.44 -33.92
N GLY A 16 -28.69 49.49 -33.63
CA GLY A 16 -27.76 50.50 -34.19
C GLY A 16 -26.35 50.57 -33.59
N CYS A 17 -25.43 49.75 -34.13
CA CYS A 17 -23.95 49.86 -34.14
C CYS A 17 -23.15 50.38 -32.92
N GLY A 18 -22.29 49.49 -32.39
CA GLY A 18 -20.91 49.87 -32.05
C GLY A 18 -20.48 49.63 -30.60
N GLN A 19 -20.02 48.42 -30.29
CA GLN A 19 -18.77 48.12 -29.56
C GLN A 19 -18.75 46.62 -29.20
N LYS A 20 -17.66 45.93 -29.56
CA LYS A 20 -17.40 44.51 -29.23
C LYS A 20 -17.30 44.34 -27.71
N PRO A 21 -18.09 43.46 -27.06
CA PRO A 21 -17.76 42.96 -25.75
C PRO A 21 -16.67 41.88 -25.87
N LYS A 22 -15.78 41.84 -24.87
CA LYS A 22 -14.76 40.82 -24.68
C LYS A 22 -15.42 39.44 -24.76
N SER A 23 -14.95 38.60 -25.67
CA SER A 23 -15.28 37.17 -25.69
C SER A 23 -14.88 36.57 -24.35
N ASN A 24 -15.83 35.94 -23.65
CA ASN A 24 -15.47 34.98 -22.62
C ASN A 24 -14.53 33.94 -23.25
N PRO A 25 -13.47 33.52 -22.53
CA PRO A 25 -12.62 32.45 -23.01
C PRO A 25 -13.49 31.21 -23.29
N PRO A 26 -13.20 30.45 -24.35
CA PRO A 26 -13.90 29.19 -24.59
C PRO A 26 -13.78 28.32 -23.32
N PRO A 27 -14.81 27.52 -22.98
CA PRO A 27 -14.64 26.50 -21.95
C PRO A 27 -13.40 25.68 -22.29
N PRO A 28 -12.59 25.30 -21.29
CA PRO A 28 -11.42 24.46 -21.54
C PRO A 28 -11.87 23.27 -22.38
N PRO A 29 -11.08 22.85 -23.39
CA PRO A 29 -11.42 21.70 -24.19
C PRO A 29 -11.71 20.53 -23.24
N LEU A 30 -12.79 19.80 -23.50
CA LEU A 30 -13.12 18.58 -22.79
C LEU A 30 -11.83 17.77 -22.63
N GLN A 31 -11.35 17.64 -21.39
CA GLN A 31 -10.20 16.81 -21.09
C GLN A 31 -10.61 15.37 -21.35
N ASP A 32 -10.14 14.85 -22.48
CA ASP A 32 -10.18 13.44 -22.79
C ASP A 32 -9.47 12.69 -21.66
N SER A 33 -10.24 11.91 -20.90
CA SER A 33 -9.77 11.15 -19.75
C SER A 33 -8.79 10.06 -20.15
N GLY A 34 -8.57 9.82 -21.46
CA GLY A 34 -7.73 8.75 -21.96
C GLY A 34 -8.29 7.36 -21.65
N ALA A 35 -9.57 7.28 -21.26
CA ALA A 35 -10.25 6.03 -20.95
C ALA A 35 -10.41 5.12 -22.19
N ASP A 36 -10.33 5.69 -23.40
CA ASP A 36 -10.55 4.99 -24.67
C ASP A 36 -9.25 4.67 -25.45
N MET A 37 -8.07 4.86 -24.85
CA MET A 37 -6.78 4.65 -25.54
C MET A 37 -6.20 3.25 -25.31
N ALA A 38 -5.67 2.65 -26.38
CA ALA A 38 -4.97 1.36 -26.31
C ALA A 38 -3.69 1.45 -25.46
N PRO A 39 -3.27 0.35 -24.80
CA PRO A 39 -1.99 0.30 -24.08
C PRO A 39 -0.81 0.73 -24.96
N GLY A 40 -0.13 1.82 -24.58
CA GLY A 40 1.06 2.32 -25.28
C GLY A 40 0.86 3.49 -26.26
N ALA A 41 -0.34 4.07 -26.37
CA ALA A 41 -0.55 5.27 -27.18
C ALA A 41 -0.02 6.55 -26.48
N MET A 42 0.82 7.32 -27.17
CA MET A 42 1.48 8.54 -26.64
C MET A 42 0.63 9.81 -26.80
N ARG A 43 0.68 10.70 -25.81
CA ARG A 43 0.16 12.09 -25.90
C ARG A 43 1.12 13.00 -26.66
N LYS A 44 0.59 14.08 -27.23
CA LYS A 44 1.39 15.17 -27.80
C LYS A 44 2.05 15.94 -26.64
N GLY A 45 3.34 15.70 -26.41
CA GLY A 45 4.12 16.25 -25.29
C GLY A 45 4.77 15.20 -24.38
N GLU A 46 4.52 13.90 -24.60
CA GLU A 46 5.29 12.83 -23.97
C GLU A 46 6.60 12.60 -24.74
N GLU A 47 7.74 12.81 -24.07
CA GLU A 47 9.01 12.24 -24.53
C GLU A 47 9.12 10.80 -24.03
N LYS A 48 9.53 9.90 -24.92
CA LYS A 48 9.86 8.51 -24.60
C LYS A 48 10.71 8.47 -23.31
N GLY A 49 10.24 7.71 -22.33
CA GLY A 49 11.09 7.09 -21.32
C GLY A 49 11.99 6.02 -21.95
N GLU A 50 12.78 6.37 -22.96
CA GLU A 50 13.91 5.57 -23.41
C GLU A 50 15.16 6.37 -23.09
N GLY A 51 15.89 5.89 -22.09
CA GLY A 51 17.18 6.44 -21.72
C GLY A 51 18.11 6.53 -22.93
N ARG A 52 18.67 7.72 -23.14
CA ARG A 52 19.98 7.86 -23.75
C ARG A 52 20.91 8.49 -22.72
N GLY A 53 21.93 7.72 -22.32
CA GLY A 53 22.99 8.16 -21.42
C GLY A 53 23.37 7.12 -20.38
N HIS A 54 24.15 6.13 -20.82
CA HIS A 54 24.87 5.08 -20.06
C HIS A 54 24.10 3.82 -19.59
N PRO A 55 24.53 2.61 -20.05
CA PRO A 55 23.82 1.33 -19.91
C PRO A 55 24.14 0.55 -18.62
N HIS A 56 24.45 1.22 -17.50
CA HIS A 56 24.69 0.50 -16.24
C HIS A 56 23.62 0.85 -15.21
N ARG A 57 22.70 -0.11 -15.00
CA ARG A 57 21.71 -0.22 -13.93
C ARG A 57 20.67 0.90 -13.84
N LEU A 58 19.69 0.90 -14.72
CA LEU A 58 18.33 1.24 -14.28
C LEU A 58 17.71 -0.06 -13.75
N MET A 59 17.40 -0.09 -12.46
CA MET A 59 16.62 -1.18 -11.86
C MET A 59 15.27 -1.26 -12.59
N ALA A 60 14.77 -2.45 -12.86
CA ALA A 60 13.40 -2.60 -13.34
C ALA A 60 12.44 -1.97 -12.30
N GLY A 61 11.54 -1.07 -12.70
CA GLY A 61 10.53 -0.49 -11.79
C GLY A 61 10.75 0.96 -11.34
N THR A 62 11.59 1.75 -12.02
CA THR A 62 11.72 3.21 -11.78
C THR A 62 11.17 4.03 -12.95
N TRP A 63 10.31 5.00 -12.68
CA TRP A 63 9.80 5.98 -13.65
C TRP A 63 10.33 7.36 -13.31
N ARG A 64 10.43 8.25 -14.30
CA ARG A 64 10.93 9.62 -14.07
C ARG A 64 10.21 10.65 -14.93
N ALA A 65 10.02 11.83 -14.37
CA ALA A 65 9.62 13.05 -15.05
C ALA A 65 10.73 14.08 -14.92
N VAL A 66 11.13 14.69 -16.04
CA VAL A 66 12.16 15.72 -16.07
C VAL A 66 11.54 17.01 -16.60
N ARG A 67 11.70 18.10 -15.88
CA ARG A 67 11.36 19.45 -16.36
C ARG A 67 12.48 20.38 -15.94
N ASP A 68 13.02 21.11 -16.92
CA ASP A 68 14.20 21.95 -16.77
C ASP A 68 15.35 21.18 -16.10
N HIS A 69 15.74 21.59 -14.89
CA HIS A 69 16.84 21.01 -14.13
C HIS A 69 16.37 20.01 -13.07
N VAL A 70 15.07 19.82 -12.91
CA VAL A 70 14.49 18.99 -11.87
C VAL A 70 14.06 17.64 -12.44
N THR A 71 14.52 16.58 -11.80
CA THR A 71 14.08 15.21 -12.07
C THR A 71 13.31 14.70 -10.87
N VAL A 72 12.06 14.27 -11.09
CA VAL A 72 11.27 13.53 -10.11
C VAL A 72 11.23 12.08 -10.58
N SER A 73 11.75 11.16 -9.77
CA SER A 73 11.71 9.73 -10.04
C SER A 73 10.82 9.04 -9.03
N VAL A 74 10.07 8.03 -9.45
CA VAL A 74 9.27 7.18 -8.58
C VAL A 74 9.70 5.74 -8.73
N GLU A 75 9.81 5.06 -7.60
CA GLU A 75 10.09 3.64 -7.51
C GLU A 75 8.99 2.99 -6.68
N ALA A 76 8.25 2.08 -7.31
CA ALA A 76 7.25 1.31 -6.62
C ALA A 76 7.96 0.23 -5.80
N MET A 77 7.73 0.23 -4.50
CA MET A 77 8.36 -0.70 -3.58
C MET A 77 7.34 -1.78 -3.25
N PRO A 78 7.46 -2.97 -3.84
CA PRO A 78 6.50 -4.04 -3.58
C PRO A 78 6.56 -4.51 -2.12
N LYS A 79 7.70 -4.33 -1.43
CA LYS A 79 7.91 -4.69 -0.03
C LYS A 79 8.99 -3.80 0.62
N LEU A 80 8.68 -3.21 1.77
CA LEU A 80 9.70 -2.64 2.69
C LEU A 80 9.76 -3.48 3.98
N ASP A 81 8.67 -4.19 4.29
CA ASP A 81 8.55 -5.25 5.28
C ASP A 81 7.72 -6.42 4.69
N ASP A 82 7.74 -7.60 5.31
CA ASP A 82 6.83 -8.73 4.97
C ASP A 82 5.33 -8.42 5.21
N ASP A 83 5.01 -7.18 5.62
CA ASP A 83 3.64 -6.76 5.89
C ASP A 83 2.97 -6.34 4.57
N ASP A 84 2.29 -7.29 3.94
CA ASP A 84 1.58 -7.21 2.64
C ASP A 84 0.38 -6.21 2.65
N ASP A 85 0.36 -5.21 3.54
CA ASP A 85 -0.82 -4.40 3.83
C ASP A 85 -0.84 -3.00 3.26
N PHE A 86 0.27 -2.57 2.68
CA PHE A 86 0.38 -1.23 2.11
C PHE A 86 1.13 -1.28 0.78
N PHE A 87 0.74 -0.38 -0.13
CA PHE A 87 1.53 -0.11 -1.32
C PHE A 87 2.38 1.12 -1.04
N MET A 88 3.70 1.01 -1.25
CA MET A 88 4.61 2.14 -1.02
C MET A 88 5.31 2.55 -2.30
N VAL A 89 5.50 3.86 -2.42
CA VAL A 89 6.24 4.48 -3.51
C VAL A 89 7.33 5.35 -2.89
N ALA A 90 8.57 5.10 -3.26
CA ALA A 90 9.66 6.04 -3.01
C ALA A 90 9.64 7.10 -4.11
N VAL A 91 9.64 8.38 -3.71
CA VAL A 91 9.74 9.50 -4.64
C VAL A 91 11.06 10.21 -4.40
N TYR A 92 11.86 10.33 -5.45
CA TYR A 92 13.16 10.98 -5.44
C TYR A 92 13.09 12.29 -6.19
N VAL A 93 13.67 13.34 -5.63
CA VAL A 93 13.80 14.65 -6.28
C VAL A 93 15.28 14.96 -6.41
N GLN A 94 15.72 15.11 -7.66
CA GLN A 94 17.06 15.52 -8.01
C GLN A 94 17.01 16.86 -8.71
N ASN A 95 17.97 17.72 -8.39
CA ASN A 95 18.20 18.97 -9.08
C ASN A 95 19.54 18.84 -9.80
N ARG A 96 19.62 19.25 -11.07
CA ARG A 96 20.86 19.27 -11.85
C ARG A 96 21.32 20.68 -12.15
N SER A 97 20.63 21.70 -11.61
CA SER A 97 21.04 23.08 -11.75
C SER A 97 22.31 23.32 -10.94
N PRO A 98 23.39 23.85 -11.55
CA PRO A 98 24.60 24.19 -10.82
C PRO A 98 24.44 25.42 -9.93
N ASN A 99 23.41 26.25 -10.17
CA ASN A 99 23.37 27.63 -9.67
C ASN A 99 22.12 27.96 -8.82
N ALA A 100 21.16 27.05 -8.70
CA ALA A 100 19.94 27.30 -7.94
C ALA A 100 19.43 26.03 -7.27
N ALA A 101 19.20 26.10 -5.95
CA ALA A 101 18.51 25.05 -5.22
C ALA A 101 17.01 25.06 -5.57
N VAL A 102 16.38 23.88 -5.54
CA VAL A 102 14.93 23.74 -5.66
C VAL A 102 14.38 23.46 -4.27
N GLN A 103 13.38 24.21 -3.84
CA GLN A 103 12.74 23.95 -2.55
C GLN A 103 11.76 22.79 -2.70
N PHE A 104 12.06 21.66 -2.06
CA PHE A 104 11.14 20.53 -1.99
C PHE A 104 10.29 20.60 -0.72
N THR A 105 8.96 20.64 -0.85
CA THR A 105 8.04 20.75 0.31
C THR A 105 7.34 19.44 0.69
N ASN A 106 7.67 18.34 0.01
CA ASN A 106 7.07 17.01 0.22
C ASN A 106 5.61 16.90 -0.29
N TRP A 107 5.10 15.66 -0.32
CA TRP A 107 3.77 15.25 -0.77
C TRP A 107 3.02 14.52 0.34
N LYS A 108 3.06 15.08 1.56
CA LYS A 108 2.43 14.46 2.75
C LYS A 108 0.95 14.81 2.91
N ASP A 109 0.50 15.89 2.26
CA ASP A 109 -0.89 16.27 2.27
C ASP A 109 -1.68 15.35 1.33
N PRO A 110 -2.73 14.66 1.81
CA PRO A 110 -3.60 13.84 0.95
C PRO A 110 -4.19 14.59 -0.25
N GLY A 111 -4.30 15.92 -0.20
CA GLY A 111 -4.75 16.74 -1.34
C GLY A 111 -3.73 16.86 -2.47
N GLN A 112 -2.46 16.55 -2.21
CA GLN A 112 -1.36 16.68 -3.17
C GLN A 112 -1.04 15.37 -3.92
N VAL A 113 -1.70 14.28 -3.55
CA VAL A 113 -1.42 12.94 -4.08
C VAL A 113 -2.71 12.21 -4.35
N THR A 114 -2.85 11.68 -5.57
CA THR A 114 -3.91 10.72 -5.87
C THR A 114 -3.31 9.44 -6.40
N LEU A 115 -3.77 8.30 -5.89
CA LEU A 115 -3.50 6.98 -6.46
C LEU A 115 -4.83 6.33 -6.84
N LYS A 116 -4.97 5.89 -8.08
CA LYS A 116 -6.19 5.23 -8.59
C LYS A 116 -5.87 4.06 -9.50
N ASP A 117 -6.74 3.04 -9.53
CA ASP A 117 -6.60 1.95 -10.51
C ASP A 117 -7.36 2.24 -11.82
N ALA A 118 -7.26 1.31 -12.77
CA ALA A 118 -7.93 1.36 -14.07
C ALA A 118 -9.47 1.48 -13.98
N THR A 119 -10.09 1.13 -12.84
CA THR A 119 -11.54 1.28 -12.61
C THR A 119 -11.91 2.65 -12.02
N GLY A 120 -10.92 3.48 -11.71
CA GLY A 120 -11.09 4.77 -11.04
C GLY A 120 -11.21 4.66 -9.52
N LYS A 121 -11.07 3.46 -8.93
CA LYS A 121 -11.05 3.30 -7.47
C LYS A 121 -9.81 3.97 -6.91
N ARG A 122 -10.01 4.83 -5.91
CA ARG A 122 -8.94 5.58 -5.24
C ARG A 122 -8.40 4.85 -4.04
N TYR A 123 -7.09 5.00 -3.81
CA TYR A 123 -6.36 4.46 -2.67
C TYR A 123 -5.86 5.63 -1.82
N PRO A 124 -6.39 5.81 -0.59
CA PRO A 124 -6.03 6.94 0.24
C PRO A 124 -4.57 6.83 0.70
N LEU A 125 -3.93 7.99 0.83
CA LEU A 125 -2.62 8.12 1.45
C LEU A 125 -2.75 7.80 2.95
N VAL A 126 -1.93 6.88 3.43
CA VAL A 126 -1.85 6.44 4.82
C VAL A 126 -0.66 7.14 5.47
N PRO A 127 -0.85 7.83 6.61
CA PRO A 127 0.25 8.44 7.33
C PRO A 127 1.33 7.43 7.74
N ILE A 128 2.59 7.79 7.54
CA ILE A 128 3.72 7.08 8.13
C ILE A 128 3.85 7.55 9.59
N SER A 129 4.04 6.60 10.52
CA SER A 129 4.08 6.94 11.95
C SER A 129 5.25 7.87 12.27
N ALA A 130 5.06 8.75 13.25
CA ALA A 130 6.09 9.71 13.68
C ALA A 130 7.41 9.03 14.09
N LEU A 131 7.33 7.81 14.65
CA LEU A 131 8.50 7.01 15.03
C LEU A 131 9.30 6.55 13.80
N VAL A 132 8.63 6.02 12.78
CA VAL A 132 9.27 5.60 11.53
C VAL A 132 9.85 6.82 10.80
N GLU A 133 9.08 7.90 10.72
CA GLU A 133 9.51 9.19 10.16
C GLU A 133 10.78 9.75 10.83
N LYS A 134 10.88 9.63 12.16
CA LYS A 134 12.07 10.01 12.91
C LYS A 134 13.26 9.12 12.55
N SER A 135 13.07 7.80 12.55
CA SER A 135 14.12 6.84 12.19
C SER A 135 14.67 7.06 10.77
N LEU A 136 13.78 7.35 9.80
CA LEU A 136 14.18 7.66 8.43
C LEU A 136 15.01 8.94 8.31
N ARG A 137 14.71 9.97 9.12
CA ARG A 137 15.50 11.22 9.15
C ARG A 137 16.87 11.04 9.81
N GLU A 138 16.96 10.20 10.82
CA GLU A 138 18.20 9.94 11.56
C GLU A 138 19.14 9.01 10.80
N THR A 139 18.61 8.21 9.87
CA THR A 139 19.39 7.33 9.00
C THR A 139 20.14 8.16 7.95
N LYS A 140 21.41 8.47 8.23
CA LYS A 140 22.32 9.10 7.26
C LYS A 140 23.23 8.05 6.63
N THR A 141 23.33 8.06 5.32
CA THR A 141 24.37 7.35 4.56
C THR A 141 25.01 8.33 3.61
N GLU A 142 26.34 8.31 3.49
CA GLU A 142 27.14 9.34 2.79
C GLU A 142 26.79 9.53 1.31
N SER A 143 26.02 8.62 0.71
CA SER A 143 25.65 8.63 -0.70
C SER A 143 24.15 8.50 -0.96
N ALA A 144 23.30 8.51 0.08
CA ALA A 144 21.86 8.45 -0.11
C ALA A 144 21.21 9.83 -0.19
N PRO A 145 20.08 9.95 -0.92
CA PRO A 145 19.23 11.13 -0.85
C PRO A 145 18.76 11.41 0.57
N GLU A 146 18.66 12.69 0.94
CA GLU A 146 18.13 13.08 2.25
C GLU A 146 16.62 12.85 2.31
N TYR A 147 16.15 12.26 3.41
CA TYR A 147 14.73 12.04 3.61
C TYR A 147 14.00 13.32 4.08
N GLY A 148 12.89 13.65 3.41
CA GLY A 148 11.97 14.73 3.82
C GLY A 148 12.10 16.03 3.01
N ALA A 149 11.31 17.03 3.41
CA ALA A 149 11.31 18.35 2.78
C ALA A 149 12.64 19.11 3.01
N GLY A 150 12.99 20.02 2.12
CA GLY A 150 14.16 20.88 2.22
C GLY A 150 14.73 21.28 0.86
N PRO A 151 15.89 21.96 0.83
CA PRO A 151 16.56 22.32 -0.42
C PRO A 151 17.11 21.08 -1.13
N VAL A 152 16.86 20.97 -2.44
CA VAL A 152 17.44 19.95 -3.33
C VAL A 152 18.62 20.59 -4.06
N LEU A 153 19.82 20.15 -3.70
CA LEU A 153 21.09 20.66 -4.26
C LEU A 153 21.56 19.75 -5.40
N PRO A 154 22.42 20.24 -6.31
CA PRO A 154 23.00 19.43 -7.38
C PRO A 154 23.69 18.13 -6.93
N ASP A 155 24.29 18.14 -5.75
CA ASP A 155 24.99 17.00 -5.13
C ASP A 155 24.18 16.30 -4.03
N GLN A 156 23.06 16.89 -3.59
CA GLN A 156 22.22 16.38 -2.51
C GLN A 156 20.77 16.27 -2.97
N ALA A 157 20.43 15.09 -3.50
CA ALA A 157 19.05 14.72 -3.80
C ALA A 157 18.23 14.57 -2.51
N ARG A 158 16.90 14.66 -2.64
CA ARG A 158 15.95 14.33 -1.57
C ARG A 158 15.06 13.18 -1.95
N MET A 159 14.51 12.50 -0.94
CA MET A 159 13.51 11.47 -1.13
C MET A 159 12.36 11.58 -0.12
N THR A 160 11.24 10.98 -0.45
CA THR A 160 10.15 10.71 0.50
C THR A 160 9.45 9.39 0.17
N PHE A 161 8.65 8.89 1.12
CA PHE A 161 7.81 7.71 0.92
C PHE A 161 6.35 8.12 0.94
N LEU A 162 5.61 7.64 -0.05
CA LEU A 162 4.16 7.69 -0.09
C LEU A 162 3.64 6.30 0.23
N LYS A 163 2.83 6.21 1.28
CA LYS A 163 2.24 4.97 1.74
C LYS A 163 0.75 5.01 1.46
N PHE A 164 0.22 3.98 0.83
CA PHE A 164 -1.19 3.87 0.49
C PHE A 164 -1.79 2.60 1.10
N ASP A 165 -3.08 2.63 1.43
CA ASP A 165 -3.83 1.41 1.72
C ASP A 165 -3.66 0.45 0.53
N ARG A 166 -3.51 -0.86 0.83
CA ARG A 166 -3.15 -1.87 -0.19
C ARG A 166 -3.92 -1.67 -1.50
N ALA A 167 -3.17 -1.27 -2.52
CA ALA A 167 -3.64 -1.25 -3.89
C ALA A 167 -4.11 -2.66 -4.27
N VAL A 168 -5.26 -2.79 -4.93
CA VAL A 168 -5.76 -4.11 -5.30
C VAL A 168 -4.74 -4.73 -6.25
N GLN A 169 -4.15 -5.85 -5.84
CA GLN A 169 -3.14 -6.57 -6.63
C GLN A 169 -3.68 -7.04 -8.00
N SER A 170 -5.00 -7.08 -8.19
CA SER A 170 -5.63 -7.35 -9.48
C SER A 170 -5.76 -6.11 -10.39
N ALA A 171 -5.32 -4.93 -9.96
CA ALA A 171 -5.33 -3.73 -10.81
C ALA A 171 -4.40 -3.93 -12.01
N GLU A 172 -4.87 -3.58 -13.21
CA GLU A 172 -4.06 -3.65 -14.43
C GLU A 172 -2.90 -2.64 -14.42
N TYR A 173 -3.16 -1.47 -13.83
CA TYR A 173 -2.19 -0.44 -13.54
C TYR A 173 -2.70 0.45 -12.40
N LEU A 174 -1.80 1.23 -11.82
CA LEU A 174 -2.12 2.35 -10.94
C LEU A 174 -1.64 3.65 -11.58
N ASP A 175 -2.50 4.66 -11.60
CA ASP A 175 -2.15 6.02 -11.95
C ASP A 175 -1.85 6.79 -10.65
N LEU A 176 -0.60 7.24 -10.51
CA LEU A 176 -0.10 8.09 -9.44
C LEU A 176 -0.01 9.53 -9.97
N ASP A 177 -0.85 10.39 -9.43
CA ASP A 177 -0.89 11.81 -9.72
C ASP A 177 -0.27 12.56 -8.54
N LEU A 178 0.86 13.24 -8.78
CA LEU A 178 1.51 14.12 -7.81
C LEU A 178 1.25 15.58 -8.19
N ASP A 179 0.89 16.41 -7.22
CA ASP A 179 0.91 17.86 -7.39
C ASP A 179 2.33 18.32 -7.80
N GLY A 180 2.41 19.25 -8.75
CA GLY A 180 3.67 19.82 -9.20
C GLY A 180 4.25 20.86 -8.24
N ALA A 181 3.40 21.52 -7.45
CA ALA A 181 3.80 22.63 -6.60
C ALA A 181 4.94 22.31 -5.62
N PRO A 182 5.01 21.10 -5.01
CA PRO A 182 6.10 20.75 -4.09
C PRO A 182 7.50 20.73 -4.67
N VAL A 183 7.66 20.77 -6.00
CA VAL A 183 8.94 20.89 -6.69
C VAL A 183 8.99 22.11 -7.64
N GLY A 184 8.02 23.02 -7.52
CA GLY A 184 7.94 24.24 -8.31
C GLY A 184 7.37 24.07 -9.72
N PHE A 185 6.74 22.93 -10.02
CA PHE A 185 6.07 22.73 -11.30
C PHE A 185 4.65 23.31 -11.29
N GLN A 186 4.21 23.87 -12.42
CA GLN A 186 2.84 24.38 -12.58
C GLN A 186 1.82 23.26 -12.82
N GLU A 187 2.24 22.22 -13.54
CA GLU A 187 1.38 21.09 -13.90
C GLU A 187 1.65 19.88 -13.00
N PRO A 188 0.65 19.02 -12.75
CA PRO A 188 0.85 17.75 -12.07
C PRO A 188 1.89 16.86 -12.74
N ILE A 189 2.44 15.93 -11.96
CA ILE A 189 3.36 14.90 -12.43
C ILE A 189 2.60 13.58 -12.40
N LEU A 190 2.44 12.97 -13.57
CA LEU A 190 1.62 11.77 -13.75
C LEU A 190 2.52 10.57 -14.01
N PHE A 191 2.31 9.50 -13.26
CA PHE A 191 2.99 8.23 -13.44
C PHE A 191 1.99 7.09 -13.57
N ARG A 192 2.24 6.17 -14.51
CA ARG A 192 1.51 4.91 -14.60
C ARG A 192 2.40 3.76 -14.14
N ILE A 193 2.00 3.12 -13.06
CA ILE A 193 2.67 1.97 -12.45
C ILE A 193 1.98 0.71 -12.98
N PRO A 194 2.65 -0.13 -13.77
CA PRO A 194 2.05 -1.30 -14.38
C PRO A 194 1.96 -2.46 -13.36
N LYS A 195 1.00 -3.36 -13.54
CA LYS A 195 0.72 -4.48 -12.63
C LYS A 195 1.93 -5.33 -12.26
N GLU A 196 2.91 -5.45 -13.17
CA GLU A 196 4.12 -6.26 -12.98
C GLU A 196 4.96 -5.79 -11.79
N VAL A 197 4.88 -4.49 -11.43
CA VAL A 197 5.64 -3.91 -10.32
C VAL A 197 4.82 -3.85 -9.02
N LEU A 198 3.51 -4.11 -9.08
CA LEU A 198 2.63 -4.10 -7.90
C LEU A 198 2.82 -5.31 -6.97
N GLY A 199 3.77 -6.21 -7.29
CA GLY A 199 3.89 -7.49 -6.58
C GLY A 199 2.60 -8.32 -6.68
N ALA A 200 1.80 -8.07 -7.72
CA ALA A 200 0.54 -8.74 -7.96
C ALA A 200 0.79 -10.24 -8.17
N ARG A 201 0.09 -11.07 -7.39
CA ARG A 201 0.03 -12.49 -7.68
C ARG A 201 -0.57 -12.65 -9.08
N THR A 202 0.12 -13.38 -9.95
CA THR A 202 -0.44 -13.83 -11.24
C THR A 202 -1.77 -14.57 -10.98
N PRO A 203 -2.69 -14.65 -11.96
CA PRO A 203 -3.93 -15.43 -11.79
C PRO A 203 -3.67 -16.87 -11.31
N ALA A 204 -2.56 -17.48 -11.73
CA ALA A 204 -2.12 -18.78 -11.26
C ALA A 204 -1.75 -18.77 -9.76
N GLN A 205 -1.00 -17.77 -9.30
CA GLN A 205 -0.65 -17.60 -7.88
C GLN A 205 -1.88 -17.27 -7.02
N GLU A 206 -2.80 -16.42 -7.50
CA GLU A 206 -4.07 -16.15 -6.81
C GLU A 206 -4.93 -17.41 -6.69
N LYS A 207 -5.02 -18.20 -7.77
CA LYS A 207 -5.70 -19.48 -7.75
C LYS A 207 -5.04 -20.43 -6.76
N ALA A 208 -3.72 -20.53 -6.75
CA ALA A 208 -2.99 -21.38 -5.82
C ALA A 208 -3.31 -21.02 -4.36
N VAL A 209 -3.38 -19.73 -4.04
CA VAL A 209 -3.74 -19.25 -2.70
C VAL A 209 -5.19 -19.60 -2.34
N LYS A 210 -6.13 -19.41 -3.28
CA LYS A 210 -7.54 -19.78 -3.07
C LYS A 210 -7.70 -21.28 -2.87
N ASP A 211 -7.04 -22.08 -3.69
CA ASP A 211 -7.04 -23.55 -3.58
C ASP A 211 -6.45 -23.99 -2.24
N GLU A 212 -5.36 -23.35 -1.80
CA GLU A 212 -4.74 -23.66 -0.50
C GLU A 212 -5.63 -23.27 0.68
N LEU A 213 -6.23 -22.07 0.63
CA LEU A 213 -7.18 -21.61 1.64
C LEU A 213 -8.40 -22.55 1.73
N ALA A 214 -8.86 -23.08 0.59
CA ALA A 214 -9.93 -24.07 0.53
C ALA A 214 -9.56 -25.36 1.26
N LYS A 215 -8.30 -25.82 1.16
CA LYS A 215 -7.83 -27.02 1.88
C LYS A 215 -7.84 -26.81 3.39
N VAL A 216 -7.55 -25.63 3.91
CA VAL A 216 -7.51 -25.39 5.36
C VAL A 216 -8.88 -25.08 5.98
N GLN A 217 -9.94 -24.92 5.18
CA GLN A 217 -11.29 -24.67 5.71
C GLN A 217 -11.74 -25.78 6.67
N GLY A 218 -12.57 -25.41 7.64
CA GLY A 218 -13.20 -26.33 8.58
C GLY A 218 -12.71 -26.19 10.02
N LYS A 219 -13.04 -27.19 10.83
CA LYS A 219 -12.73 -27.23 12.25
C LYS A 219 -11.53 -28.15 12.51
N TRP A 220 -10.65 -27.68 13.38
CA TRP A 220 -9.38 -28.32 13.71
C TRP A 220 -9.23 -28.39 15.22
N ARG A 221 -8.89 -29.54 15.76
CA ARG A 221 -8.56 -29.74 17.16
C ARG A 221 -7.07 -29.50 17.37
N LEU A 222 -6.70 -28.65 18.32
CA LEU A 222 -5.31 -28.48 18.73
C LEU A 222 -4.85 -29.74 19.48
N VAL A 223 -3.90 -30.48 18.91
CA VAL A 223 -3.37 -31.72 19.51
C VAL A 223 -2.02 -31.51 20.19
N SER A 224 -1.29 -30.48 19.79
CA SER A 224 -0.02 -30.12 20.43
C SER A 224 0.24 -28.63 20.29
N ILE A 225 0.82 -28.05 21.33
CA ILE A 225 1.40 -26.72 21.29
C ILE A 225 2.76 -26.75 21.98
N GLU A 226 3.75 -26.14 21.35
CA GLU A 226 5.07 -25.92 21.91
C GLU A 226 5.41 -24.45 21.87
N ARG A 227 5.92 -23.91 22.98
CA ARG A 227 6.37 -22.54 23.14
C ARG A 227 7.63 -22.52 23.98
N ASP A 228 8.65 -21.82 23.52
CA ASP A 228 9.96 -21.72 24.18
C ASP A 228 10.55 -23.10 24.53
N GLY A 229 10.42 -24.06 23.61
CA GLY A 229 10.87 -25.44 23.81
C GLY A 229 10.05 -26.25 24.83
N LYS A 230 8.99 -25.68 25.39
CA LYS A 230 8.10 -26.35 26.35
C LYS A 230 6.81 -26.78 25.68
N ARG A 231 6.33 -27.97 26.01
CA ARG A 231 5.05 -28.52 25.54
C ARG A 231 4.05 -28.53 26.71
N PRO A 232 3.36 -27.42 26.99
CA PRO A 232 2.37 -27.39 28.06
C PRO A 232 1.23 -28.35 27.74
N GLN A 233 0.80 -29.11 28.75
CA GLN A 233 -0.40 -29.93 28.65
C GLN A 233 -1.62 -29.07 29.02
N PRO A 234 -2.70 -29.11 28.23
CA PRO A 234 -3.94 -28.46 28.63
C PRO A 234 -4.48 -29.13 29.92
N PRO A 235 -5.22 -28.39 30.77
CA PRO A 235 -5.92 -29.00 31.89
C PRO A 235 -6.85 -30.13 31.44
N ALA A 236 -7.07 -31.12 32.30
CA ALA A 236 -7.97 -32.23 32.00
C ALA A 236 -9.38 -31.71 31.66
N GLY A 237 -9.97 -32.21 30.57
CA GLY A 237 -11.29 -31.78 30.09
C GLY A 237 -11.30 -30.44 29.34
N VAL A 238 -10.14 -29.82 29.10
CA VAL A 238 -10.01 -28.60 28.30
C VAL A 238 -9.45 -28.95 26.91
N GLU A 239 -10.18 -28.56 25.87
CA GLU A 239 -9.79 -28.75 24.47
C GLU A 239 -9.78 -27.40 23.76
N ALA A 240 -8.86 -27.21 22.82
CA ALA A 240 -8.84 -26.02 21.98
C ALA A 240 -9.12 -26.40 20.52
N PHE A 241 -9.90 -25.56 19.85
CA PHE A 241 -10.28 -25.72 18.46
C PHE A 241 -10.00 -24.47 17.66
N VAL A 242 -9.51 -24.65 16.44
CA VAL A 242 -9.43 -23.62 15.41
C VAL A 242 -10.52 -23.88 14.38
N THR A 243 -11.31 -22.86 14.06
CA THR A 243 -12.23 -22.89 12.93
C THR A 243 -11.75 -21.90 11.87
N VAL A 244 -11.58 -22.38 10.64
CA VAL A 244 -11.26 -21.55 9.49
C VAL A 244 -12.49 -21.44 8.59
N LYS A 245 -13.00 -20.22 8.39
CA LYS A 245 -14.14 -19.92 7.51
C LYS A 245 -13.81 -18.71 6.65
N GLY A 246 -13.69 -18.90 5.33
CA GLY A 246 -13.13 -17.89 4.45
C GLY A 246 -11.69 -17.62 4.86
N ASP A 247 -11.39 -16.36 5.14
CA ASP A 247 -10.12 -15.88 5.69
C ASP A 247 -10.16 -15.67 7.23
N GLN A 248 -11.24 -16.08 7.90
CA GLN A 248 -11.36 -15.95 9.34
C GLN A 248 -10.77 -17.16 10.06
N TRP A 249 -9.80 -16.94 10.93
CA TRP A 249 -9.24 -17.91 11.87
C TRP A 249 -9.76 -17.63 13.28
N THR A 250 -10.55 -18.55 13.83
CA THR A 250 -11.16 -18.42 15.15
C THR A 250 -10.68 -19.53 16.09
N LEU A 251 -10.01 -19.16 17.18
CA LEU A 251 -9.62 -20.06 18.26
C LEU A 251 -10.67 -20.04 19.37
N THR A 252 -11.13 -21.21 19.79
CA THR A 252 -12.05 -21.42 20.92
C THR A 252 -11.48 -22.47 21.87
N VAL A 253 -11.70 -22.30 23.17
CA VAL A 253 -11.29 -23.26 24.21
C VAL A 253 -12.54 -23.74 24.94
N THR A 254 -12.66 -25.05 25.22
CA THR A 254 -13.81 -25.58 25.96
C THR A 254 -13.83 -25.02 27.38
N ASN A 255 -15.03 -24.80 27.90
CA ASN A 255 -15.27 -24.21 29.22
C ASN A 255 -14.80 -22.75 29.38
N GLU A 256 -14.31 -22.13 28.31
CA GLU A 256 -14.07 -20.69 28.24
C GLU A 256 -15.14 -20.01 27.39
N LYS A 257 -15.64 -18.85 27.84
CA LYS A 257 -16.58 -18.03 27.04
C LYS A 257 -15.88 -17.20 25.96
N GLY A 258 -14.55 -17.13 25.99
CA GLY A 258 -13.74 -16.34 25.08
C GLY A 258 -13.49 -17.04 23.74
N ARG A 259 -13.37 -16.24 22.68
CA ARG A 259 -12.80 -16.66 21.39
C ARG A 259 -11.78 -15.64 20.94
N SER A 260 -10.71 -16.09 20.30
CA SER A 260 -9.73 -15.22 19.64
C SER A 260 -9.95 -15.27 18.14
N GLU A 261 -10.07 -14.10 17.52
CA GLU A 261 -10.34 -13.96 16.09
C GLU A 261 -9.19 -13.21 15.42
N CYS A 262 -8.76 -13.73 14.27
CA CYS A 262 -7.77 -13.09 13.40
C CYS A 262 -8.05 -13.45 11.95
N THR A 263 -7.60 -12.63 11.03
CA THR A 263 -7.60 -12.94 9.60
C THR A 263 -6.36 -13.77 9.28
N ILE A 264 -6.53 -14.87 8.54
CA ILE A 264 -5.43 -15.66 8.00
C ILE A 264 -5.13 -15.23 6.56
N ARG A 265 -3.85 -15.04 6.25
CA ARG A 265 -3.35 -14.94 4.88
C ARG A 265 -2.37 -16.06 4.62
N MET A 266 -2.49 -16.74 3.49
CA MET A 266 -1.61 -17.85 3.13
C MET A 266 -0.86 -17.53 1.83
N ASP A 267 0.34 -18.09 1.72
CA ASP A 267 1.15 -18.13 0.52
C ASP A 267 1.75 -19.54 0.35
N PRO A 268 1.27 -20.32 -0.64
CA PRO A 268 1.81 -21.64 -0.94
C PRO A 268 3.05 -21.62 -1.87
N ALA A 269 3.60 -20.45 -2.22
CA ALA A 269 4.71 -20.35 -3.19
C ALA A 269 6.04 -20.93 -2.67
N THR A 270 6.14 -21.23 -1.38
CA THR A 270 7.32 -21.79 -0.74
C THR A 270 6.98 -23.12 -0.06
N ASN A 271 8.01 -23.90 0.27
CA ASN A 271 7.87 -25.15 1.00
C ASN A 271 8.87 -25.18 2.17
N PRO A 272 8.41 -25.11 3.44
CA PRO A 272 7.01 -25.02 3.88
C PRO A 272 6.34 -23.72 3.41
N GLY A 273 5.01 -23.77 3.22
CA GLY A 273 4.25 -22.58 2.83
C GLY A 273 4.26 -21.54 3.95
N THR A 274 4.01 -20.28 3.63
CA THR A 274 3.99 -19.20 4.62
C THR A 274 2.58 -18.72 4.91
N PHE A 275 2.33 -18.24 6.12
CA PHE A 275 1.05 -17.64 6.48
C PHE A 275 1.22 -16.51 7.50
N ASP A 276 0.25 -15.61 7.54
CA ASP A 276 0.17 -14.56 8.54
C ASP A 276 -1.17 -14.64 9.28
N LEU A 277 -1.15 -14.46 10.60
CA LEU A 277 -2.35 -14.19 11.38
C LEU A 277 -2.39 -12.72 11.76
N ILE A 278 -3.46 -12.05 11.34
CA ILE A 278 -3.60 -10.61 11.44
C ILE A 278 -4.71 -10.30 12.42
N ARG A 279 -4.42 -9.46 13.42
CA ARG A 279 -5.40 -8.99 14.39
C ARG A 279 -5.23 -7.50 14.65
N THR A 280 -6.33 -6.80 14.86
CA THR A 280 -6.33 -5.40 15.29
C THR A 280 -6.67 -5.36 16.77
N ILE A 281 -5.77 -4.79 17.58
CA ILE A 281 -6.00 -4.49 18.99
C ILE A 281 -6.24 -2.99 19.16
N LYS A 282 -6.74 -2.59 20.33
CA LYS A 282 -6.77 -1.19 20.74
C LYS A 282 -5.66 -0.94 21.75
N LEU A 283 -4.86 0.08 21.53
CA LEU A 283 -3.88 0.57 22.48
C LEU A 283 -4.58 1.26 23.67
N GLU A 284 -3.82 1.54 24.73
CA GLU A 284 -4.34 2.25 25.92
C GLU A 284 -4.90 3.63 25.57
N ASN A 285 -4.33 4.31 24.57
CA ASN A 285 -4.81 5.60 24.07
C ASN A 285 -6.06 5.47 23.16
N GLY A 286 -6.58 4.25 22.97
CA GLY A 286 -7.74 3.96 22.13
C GLY A 286 -7.45 3.80 20.63
N GLU A 287 -6.21 4.04 20.18
CA GLU A 287 -5.84 3.90 18.78
C GLU A 287 -5.82 2.43 18.34
N PRO A 288 -6.31 2.11 17.13
CA PRO A 288 -6.18 0.77 16.58
C PRO A 288 -4.72 0.48 16.24
N PHE A 289 -4.24 -0.68 16.68
CA PHE A 289 -2.90 -1.17 16.36
C PHE A 289 -2.98 -2.57 15.77
N LYS A 290 -2.27 -2.75 14.65
CA LYS A 290 -2.28 -4.00 13.89
C LYS A 290 -1.11 -4.88 14.30
N ILE A 291 -1.41 -6.15 14.55
CA ILE A 291 -0.44 -7.18 14.90
C ILE A 291 -0.47 -8.24 13.81
N VAL A 292 0.72 -8.60 13.33
CA VAL A 292 0.92 -9.61 12.28
C VAL A 292 1.84 -10.71 12.80
N GLU A 293 1.26 -11.87 13.10
CA GLU A 293 2.01 -13.06 13.48
C GLU A 293 2.47 -13.79 12.21
N LYS A 294 3.73 -13.60 11.84
CA LYS A 294 4.36 -14.26 10.69
C LYS A 294 4.68 -15.72 11.01
N GLY A 295 4.36 -16.63 10.10
CA GLY A 295 4.62 -18.06 10.28
C GLY A 295 4.81 -18.87 8.99
N ILE A 296 5.12 -20.15 9.20
CA ILE A 296 5.16 -21.20 8.18
C ILE A 296 4.18 -22.30 8.54
N TYR A 297 3.65 -22.97 7.54
CA TYR A 297 2.71 -24.08 7.72
C TYR A 297 3.05 -25.24 6.80
N LYS A 298 2.54 -26.40 7.21
CA LYS A 298 2.55 -27.63 6.42
C LYS A 298 1.21 -28.31 6.61
N LEU A 299 0.61 -28.74 5.51
CA LEU A 299 -0.65 -29.47 5.50
C LEU A 299 -0.41 -30.88 4.97
N GLU A 300 -0.67 -31.89 5.80
CA GLU A 300 -0.48 -33.30 5.48
C GLU A 300 -1.74 -34.07 5.80
N GLY A 301 -2.55 -34.34 4.77
CA GLY A 301 -3.84 -35.01 4.94
C GLY A 301 -4.74 -34.27 5.94
N GLY A 302 -5.00 -34.91 7.08
CA GLY A 302 -5.81 -34.38 8.18
C GLY A 302 -5.03 -33.54 9.19
N THR A 303 -3.73 -33.29 8.99
CA THR A 303 -2.87 -32.61 9.97
C THR A 303 -2.37 -31.28 9.43
N LEU A 304 -2.65 -30.19 10.16
CA LEU A 304 -2.11 -28.87 9.91
C LEU A 304 -1.06 -28.56 10.98
N THR A 305 0.20 -28.42 10.58
CA THR A 305 1.28 -27.94 11.45
C THR A 305 1.57 -26.50 11.12
N VAL A 306 1.58 -25.63 12.13
CA VAL A 306 1.95 -24.21 11.99
C VAL A 306 3.07 -23.86 12.96
N CYS A 307 4.01 -23.04 12.51
CA CYS A 307 5.03 -22.40 13.33
C CYS A 307 4.94 -20.89 13.11
N ALA A 308 4.71 -20.12 14.15
CA ALA A 308 4.59 -18.66 14.05
C ALA A 308 5.30 -17.96 15.20
N ASN A 309 5.71 -16.72 14.95
CA ASN A 309 6.20 -15.81 15.97
C ASN A 309 5.14 -15.66 17.08
N GLN A 310 5.59 -15.59 18.34
CA GLN A 310 4.68 -15.50 19.48
C GLN A 310 3.80 -14.24 19.40
N GLY A 311 2.53 -14.39 19.82
CA GLY A 311 1.46 -13.41 19.65
C GLY A 311 1.60 -12.14 20.49
N VAL A 312 0.48 -11.45 20.73
CA VAL A 312 0.38 -10.07 21.27
C VAL A 312 1.36 -9.74 22.40
N GLU A 313 1.52 -10.63 23.37
CA GLU A 313 2.36 -10.40 24.56
C GLU A 313 3.85 -10.19 24.24
N ARG A 314 4.34 -10.68 23.10
CA ARG A 314 5.75 -10.62 22.67
C ARG A 314 5.86 -10.17 21.21
N TYR A 315 4.93 -9.32 20.79
CA TYR A 315 4.92 -8.81 19.42
C TYR A 315 6.17 -7.97 19.15
N ASP A 316 6.89 -8.35 18.11
CA ASP A 316 8.02 -7.61 17.55
C ASP A 316 7.84 -7.61 16.02
N PRO A 317 7.51 -6.46 15.41
CA PRO A 317 7.28 -6.38 13.96
C PRO A 317 8.54 -6.64 13.14
N THR A 318 9.72 -6.46 13.73
CA THR A 318 11.03 -6.66 13.07
C THR A 318 11.46 -8.13 13.04
N ARG A 319 10.75 -8.99 13.78
CA ARG A 319 11.12 -10.40 13.88
C ARG A 319 10.93 -11.10 12.53
N PRO A 320 11.95 -11.82 12.05
CA PRO A 320 11.84 -12.54 10.79
C PRO A 320 10.81 -13.67 10.89
N ARG A 321 10.27 -14.08 9.74
CA ARG A 321 9.44 -15.27 9.65
C ARG A 321 10.26 -16.52 10.03
N PRO A 322 9.71 -17.48 10.77
CA PRO A 322 10.39 -18.74 11.05
C PRO A 322 10.70 -19.49 9.74
N THR A 323 11.87 -20.10 9.65
CA THR A 323 12.29 -20.92 8.50
C THR A 323 12.19 -22.42 8.76
N SER A 324 11.90 -22.83 10.00
CA SER A 324 11.72 -24.23 10.40
C SER A 324 10.72 -24.38 11.56
N PHE A 325 10.18 -25.58 11.75
CA PHE A 325 9.21 -25.90 12.80
C PHE A 325 9.91 -26.11 14.16
N GLN A 326 10.43 -25.03 14.74
CA GLN A 326 11.09 -25.03 16.03
C GLN A 326 10.44 -24.02 16.98
N SER A 327 10.13 -24.45 18.21
CA SER A 327 9.44 -23.66 19.23
C SER A 327 10.37 -22.77 20.07
N GLY A 328 11.66 -22.66 19.70
CA GLY A 328 12.65 -21.81 20.37
C GLY A 328 12.67 -20.38 19.82
N GLY A 329 13.36 -19.47 20.54
CA GLY A 329 13.61 -18.12 20.06
C GLY A 329 12.34 -17.33 19.78
N GLY A 330 11.33 -17.45 20.65
CA GLY A 330 10.05 -16.75 20.56
C GLY A 330 9.10 -17.21 19.46
N ASN A 331 9.27 -18.43 18.97
CA ASN A 331 8.33 -19.11 18.09
C ASN A 331 7.36 -19.99 18.89
N SER A 332 6.23 -20.32 18.27
CA SER A 332 5.31 -21.34 18.76
C SER A 332 4.98 -22.33 17.65
N VAL A 333 5.10 -23.63 17.94
CA VAL A 333 4.69 -24.70 17.02
C VAL A 333 3.36 -25.24 17.51
N ARG A 334 2.39 -25.39 16.60
CA ARG A 334 1.08 -25.96 16.89
C ARG A 334 0.79 -27.06 15.89
N VAL A 335 0.33 -28.19 16.38
CA VAL A 335 -0.16 -29.30 15.57
C VAL A 335 -1.65 -29.38 15.76
N LEU A 336 -2.38 -29.34 14.65
CA LEU A 336 -3.83 -29.29 14.58
C LEU A 336 -4.30 -30.49 13.78
N GLN A 337 -5.28 -31.23 14.30
CA GLN A 337 -5.90 -32.34 13.61
C GLN A 337 -7.28 -31.93 13.12
N ARG A 338 -7.62 -32.21 11.87
CA ARG A 338 -8.93 -31.96 11.30
C ARG A 338 -9.98 -32.72 12.12
N VAL A 339 -11.06 -32.04 12.46
CA VAL A 339 -12.24 -32.66 13.03
C VAL A 339 -13.11 -33.06 11.84
N ASP A 340 -13.08 -34.33 11.49
CA ASP A 340 -13.96 -34.86 10.45
C ASP A 340 -15.44 -34.73 10.89
N LYS A 341 -16.32 -34.55 9.92
CA LYS A 341 -17.77 -34.40 10.11
C LYS A 341 -18.42 -35.68 10.61
#